data_AF-A0A2E4YWF7-F1
#
_entry.id   AF-A0A2E4YWF7-F1
#
_cell.length_a   1.000
_cell.length_b   1.000
_cell.length_c   1.000
_cell.angle_alpha   90.00
_cell.angle_beta   90.00
_cell.angle_gamma   90.00
#
_symmetry.space_group_name_H-M   'P 1'
#
loop_
_entity.id
_entity.type
_entity.pdbx_description
1 polymer ?
#
loop_
_entity_poly.entity_id
_entity_poly.type
_entity_poly.pdbx_seq_one_letter_code
_entity_poly.pdbx_strand_id
1 'polypeptide(L)'
;MEKDKELACFKAHEKYKVPCEKTSCRYWINYSSEQNCTLIAAAEGPKTLQEIGDIFGVTRMRICQIEKSIKDKLLSFEQTLNP
;
A
#
# COMPACT_ATOMS: atom_id res chain seq x y z
N MET A 1 -8.66 -30.96 9.81
CA MET A 1 -8.60 -29.53 9.42
C MET A 1 -7.18 -29.05 9.67
N GLU A 2 -6.29 -29.15 8.69
CA GLU A 2 -4.85 -28.98 8.91
C GLU A 2 -4.16 -28.41 7.65
N LYS A 3 -4.65 -27.27 7.13
CA LYS A 3 -4.15 -26.71 5.85
C LYS A 3 -3.94 -25.20 5.79
N ASP A 4 -3.94 -24.48 6.91
CA ASP A 4 -3.77 -23.00 6.89
C ASP A 4 -2.56 -22.50 7.71
N LYS A 5 -1.60 -23.37 8.06
CA LYS A 5 -0.48 -23.00 8.95
C LYS A 5 0.57 -22.06 8.30
N GLU A 6 0.48 -21.76 7.00
CA GLU A 6 1.43 -20.88 6.29
C GLU A 6 0.78 -19.84 5.37
N LEU A 7 -0.52 -19.56 5.51
CA LEU A 7 -1.15 -18.52 4.68
C LEU A 7 -0.85 -17.14 5.26
N ALA A 8 -0.06 -16.33 4.54
CA ALA A 8 0.18 -14.94 4.91
C ALA A 8 -1.14 -14.16 5.03
N CYS A 9 -1.23 -13.27 6.02
CA CYS A 9 -2.45 -12.52 6.37
C CYS A 9 -3.18 -11.92 5.15
N PHE A 10 -2.46 -11.18 4.29
CA PHE A 10 -3.04 -10.55 3.10
C PHE A 10 -3.59 -11.57 2.09
N LYS A 11 -2.95 -12.75 1.94
CA LYS A 11 -3.45 -13.84 1.08
C LYS A 11 -4.73 -14.45 1.62
N ALA A 12 -4.87 -14.54 2.95
CA ALA A 12 -6.11 -15.01 3.58
C ALA A 12 -7.26 -14.02 3.30
N HIS A 13 -7.04 -12.72 3.54
CA HIS A 13 -8.04 -11.70 3.25
C HIS A 13 -8.43 -11.65 1.76
N GLU A 14 -7.46 -11.77 0.87
CA GLU A 14 -7.70 -11.84 -0.58
C GLU A 14 -8.48 -13.10 -0.99
N LYS A 15 -8.16 -14.27 -0.41
CA LYS A 15 -8.82 -15.56 -0.71
C LYS A 15 -10.27 -15.59 -0.22
N TYR A 16 -10.51 -15.15 1.01
CA TYR A 16 -11.83 -15.20 1.64
C TYR A 16 -12.67 -13.95 1.38
N LYS A 17 -12.10 -12.92 0.72
CA LYS A 17 -12.77 -11.66 0.38
C LYS A 17 -13.37 -10.96 1.60
N VAL A 18 -12.65 -11.03 2.72
CA VAL A 18 -13.06 -10.41 3.99
C VAL A 18 -12.15 -9.24 4.35
N PRO A 19 -12.68 -8.09 4.83
CA PRO A 19 -11.86 -6.96 5.23
C PRO A 19 -10.99 -7.29 6.44
N CYS A 20 -9.80 -6.67 6.51
CA CYS A 20 -8.98 -6.70 7.71
C CYS A 20 -9.52 -5.74 8.77
N GLU A 21 -9.72 -6.25 9.99
CA GLU A 21 -10.18 -5.46 11.15
C GLU A 21 -9.02 -5.03 12.06
N LYS A 22 -7.81 -5.51 11.80
CA LYS A 22 -6.62 -5.18 12.61
C LYS A 22 -6.08 -3.79 12.24
N THR A 23 -6.74 -2.75 12.75
CA THR A 23 -6.39 -1.34 12.52
C THR A 23 -4.97 -0.96 12.98
N SER A 24 -4.37 -1.73 13.88
CA SER A 24 -2.97 -1.56 14.32
C SER A 24 -1.93 -2.09 13.32
N CYS A 25 -2.34 -2.76 12.24
CA CYS A 25 -1.43 -3.24 11.21
C CYS A 25 -0.86 -2.08 10.39
N ARG A 26 0.45 -2.10 10.15
CA ARG A 26 1.16 -1.09 9.32
C ARG A 26 0.59 -0.94 7.90
N TYR A 27 0.00 -2.01 7.36
CA TYR A 27 -0.58 -2.03 6.01
C TYR A 27 -2.10 -1.86 6.02
N TRP A 28 -2.69 -1.57 7.19
CA TRP A 28 -4.12 -1.34 7.27
C TRP A 28 -4.46 0.03 6.69
N ILE A 29 -5.49 0.06 5.85
CA ILE A 29 -6.04 1.27 5.25
C ILE A 29 -7.56 1.24 5.43
N ASN A 30 -8.18 2.41 5.56
CA ASN A 30 -9.63 2.51 5.64
C ASN A 30 -10.25 2.43 4.23
N TYR A 31 -10.13 1.28 3.59
CA TYR A 31 -10.56 1.08 2.22
C TYR A 31 -11.00 -0.38 1.99
N SER A 32 -12.31 -0.60 2.12
CA SER A 32 -12.91 -1.94 2.18
C SER A 32 -12.90 -2.69 0.85
N SER A 33 -12.89 -1.97 -0.27
CA SER A 33 -12.84 -2.52 -1.63
C SER A 33 -11.64 -3.45 -1.83
N GLU A 34 -10.51 -3.14 -1.18
CA GLU A 34 -9.27 -3.94 -1.19
C GLU A 34 -8.96 -4.49 0.22
N GLN A 35 -10.03 -4.92 0.90
CA GLN A 35 -10.00 -5.65 2.16
C GLN A 35 -9.21 -4.92 3.27
N ASN A 36 -9.22 -3.59 3.26
CA ASN A 36 -8.49 -2.73 4.19
C ASN A 36 -6.97 -2.98 4.21
N CYS A 37 -6.38 -3.41 3.08
CA CYS A 37 -4.97 -3.77 3.03
C CYS A 37 -4.23 -3.13 1.85
N THR A 38 -3.16 -2.37 2.15
CA THR A 38 -2.30 -1.76 1.13
C THR A 38 -1.63 -2.80 0.21
N LEU A 39 -1.27 -3.98 0.74
CA LEU A 39 -0.61 -5.01 -0.06
C LEU A 39 -1.55 -5.61 -1.12
N ILE A 40 -2.83 -5.78 -0.77
CA ILE A 40 -3.86 -6.24 -1.70
C ILE A 40 -4.13 -5.15 -2.74
N ALA A 41 -4.31 -3.90 -2.28
CA ALA A 41 -4.50 -2.75 -3.17
C ALA A 41 -3.35 -2.59 -4.17
N ALA A 42 -2.10 -2.78 -3.75
CA ALA A 42 -0.94 -2.70 -4.64
C ALA A 42 -0.84 -3.88 -5.62
N ALA A 43 -1.35 -5.06 -5.25
CA ALA A 43 -1.32 -6.26 -6.09
C ALA A 43 -2.33 -6.21 -7.26
N GLU A 44 -3.40 -5.42 -7.12
CA GLU A 44 -4.43 -5.26 -8.16
C GLU A 44 -3.89 -4.58 -9.42
N GLY A 45 -2.86 -3.73 -9.28
CA GLY A 45 -2.18 -3.09 -10.39
C GLY A 45 -1.74 -1.65 -10.11
N PRO A 46 -1.16 -0.97 -11.11
CA PRO A 46 -0.79 0.42 -11.00
C PRO A 46 -2.02 1.30 -10.71
N LYS A 47 -1.88 2.24 -9.78
CA LYS A 47 -2.90 3.23 -9.46
C LYS A 47 -2.38 4.62 -9.77
N THR A 48 -3.27 5.49 -10.23
CA THR A 48 -2.99 6.92 -10.44
C THR A 48 -2.79 7.63 -9.10
N LEU A 49 -2.12 8.80 -9.15
CA LEU A 49 -1.93 9.62 -7.94
C LEU A 49 -3.26 10.11 -7.33
N GLN A 50 -4.32 10.20 -8.14
CA GLN A 50 -5.66 10.54 -7.67
C GLN A 50 -6.27 9.37 -6.89
N GLU A 51 -6.28 8.16 -7.47
CA GLU A 51 -6.79 6.96 -6.80
C GLU A 51 -6.06 6.68 -5.48
N ILE A 52 -4.74 6.86 -5.45
CA ILE A 52 -3.96 6.74 -4.20
C ILE A 52 -4.42 7.80 -3.18
N GLY A 53 -4.65 9.03 -3.63
CA GLY A 53 -5.20 10.08 -2.76
C GLY A 53 -6.54 9.68 -2.15
N ASP A 54 -7.45 9.16 -2.98
CA ASP A 54 -8.79 8.73 -2.57
C ASP A 54 -8.73 7.57 -1.57
N ILE A 55 -7.85 6.58 -1.79
CA ILE A 55 -7.61 5.44 -0.87
C ILE A 55 -7.15 5.89 0.51
N PHE A 56 -6.23 6.85 0.56
CA PHE A 56 -5.62 7.31 1.81
C PHE A 56 -6.33 8.52 2.43
N GLY A 57 -7.39 9.03 1.80
CA GLY A 57 -8.14 10.20 2.27
C GLY A 57 -7.33 11.50 2.22
N VAL A 58 -6.43 11.65 1.25
CA VAL A 58 -5.58 12.83 1.07
C VAL A 58 -5.70 13.39 -0.34
N THR A 59 -5.36 14.66 -0.52
CA THR A 59 -5.43 15.28 -1.85
C THR A 59 -4.38 14.69 -2.80
N ARG A 60 -4.69 14.66 -4.10
CA ARG A 60 -3.72 14.33 -5.16
C ARG A 60 -2.42 15.13 -5.02
N MET A 61 -2.52 16.42 -4.67
CA MET A 61 -1.35 17.28 -4.47
C MET A 61 -0.46 16.79 -3.33
N ARG A 62 -1.04 16.27 -2.25
CA ARG A 62 -0.27 15.67 -1.16
C ARG A 62 0.52 14.46 -1.64
N ILE A 63 -0.09 13.60 -2.47
CA ILE A 63 0.60 12.45 -3.07
C ILE A 63 1.73 12.91 -4.00
N CYS A 64 1.52 13.91 -4.87
CA CYS A 64 2.58 14.46 -5.74
C CYS A 64 3.79 14.99 -4.92
N GLN A 65 3.53 15.65 -3.80
CA GLN A 65 4.60 16.15 -2.92
C GLN A 65 5.41 15.00 -2.29
N ILE A 66 4.74 13.93 -1.84
CA ILE A 66 5.39 12.74 -1.28
C ILE A 66 6.25 12.07 -2.36
N GLU A 67 5.69 11.86 -3.56
CA GLU A 67 6.41 11.26 -4.69
C GLU A 67 7.66 12.07 -5.04
N LYS A 68 7.53 13.40 -5.17
CA LYS A 68 8.67 14.29 -5.43
C LYS A 68 9.75 14.18 -4.36
N SER A 69 9.37 14.22 -3.08
CA SER A 69 10.33 14.11 -1.97
C SER A 69 11.09 12.78 -1.97
N ILE A 70 10.45 11.69 -2.37
CA ILE A 70 11.10 10.38 -2.50
C ILE A 70 12.07 10.38 -3.68
N LYS A 71 11.64 10.89 -4.84
CA LYS A 71 12.51 11.01 -6.03
C LYS A 71 13.76 11.84 -5.74
N ASP A 72 13.62 12.99 -5.09
CA ASP A 72 14.74 13.87 -4.72
C ASP A 72 15.72 13.15 -3.79
N LYS A 73 15.21 12.38 -2.80
CA LYS A 73 16.05 11.56 -1.91
C LYS A 73 16.80 10.47 -2.67
N LEU A 74 16.12 9.72 -3.54
CA LEU A 74 16.75 8.66 -4.33
C LEU A 74 17.86 9.20 -5.23
N LEU A 75 17.62 10.31 -5.92
CA LEU A 75 18.63 10.99 -6.75
C LEU A 75 19.83 11.45 -5.91
N SER A 76 19.60 11.97 -4.71
CA SER A 76 20.70 12.37 -3.81
C SER A 76 21.55 11.18 -3.33
N PHE A 77 20.94 9.99 -3.16
CA PHE A 77 21.66 8.77 -2.81
C PHE A 77 22.51 8.24 -3.96
N GLU A 78 22.01 8.30 -5.20
CA GLU A 78 22.79 7.88 -6.38
C GLU A 78 24.04 8.76 -6.58
N GLN A 79 23.92 10.07 -6.35
CA GLN A 79 25.05 11.00 -6.43
C GLN A 79 26.12 10.75 -5.35
N THR A 80 25.73 10.21 -4.20
CA THR A 80 26.67 9.89 -3.11
C THR A 80 27.34 8.52 -3.28
N LEU A 81 26.74 7.60 -4.03
CA LEU A 81 27.30 6.28 -4.33
C LEU A 81 28.17 6.25 -5.59
N ASN A 82 27.98 7.20 -6.51
CA ASN A 82 28.78 7.36 -7.73
C ASN A 82 29.34 8.79 -7.84
N PRO A 83 30.28 9.18 -6.95
CA PRO A 83 30.89 10.52 -6.97
C PRO A 83 31.80 10.76 -8.19
#